data_AF-A0AAU7TQN9-F1
#
_entry.id   AF-A0AAU7TQN9-F1
#
_cell.length_a   1.000
_cell.length_b   1.000
_cell.length_c   1.000
_cell.angle_alpha   90.00
_cell.angle_beta   90.00
_cell.angle_gamma   90.00
#
_symmetry.space_group_name_H-M   'P 1'
#
loop_
_entity.id
_entity.type
_entity.pdbx_description
1 polymer ?
#
loop_
_entity_poly.entity_id
_entity_poly.type
_entity_poly.pdbx_seq_one_letter_code
_entity_poly.pdbx_strand_id
1 'polypeptide(L)'
;MCADAPPPREAPDMVHADLKPDNVLVRDGAVVAVVDIGNAGSGTRATDLTTLQWHTFQNPLLEDARRRLWTRILNLVGWQRAAVLAATQILVQLEWPIRHGRHDAVPEVVNRAHRTLDELNALR
;
A
#
# COMPACT_ATOMS: atom_id res chain seq x y z
N MET A 1 0.94 4.00 21.21
CA MET A 1 -0.30 4.66 21.68
C MET A 1 -1.22 4.87 20.48
N CYS A 2 -2.07 3.88 20.19
CA CYS A 2 -3.10 3.96 19.15
C CYS A 2 -4.50 3.63 19.71
N ALA A 3 -4.60 3.38 21.03
CA ALA A 3 -5.84 2.94 21.68
C ALA A 3 -6.85 4.08 21.89
N ASP A 4 -6.39 5.34 21.94
CA ASP A 4 -7.23 6.49 22.32
C ASP A 4 -7.64 7.38 21.14
N ALA A 5 -7.30 7.00 19.90
CA ALA A 5 -7.71 7.77 18.72
C ALA A 5 -9.15 7.39 18.35
N PRO A 6 -10.13 8.32 18.37
CA PRO A 6 -11.49 8.02 17.94
C PRO A 6 -11.47 7.64 16.44
N PRO A 7 -12.25 6.63 16.02
CA PRO A 7 -12.36 6.30 14.61
C PRO A 7 -12.94 7.51 13.84
N PRO A 8 -12.58 7.72 12.56
CA PRO A 8 -13.21 8.74 11.74
C PRO A 8 -14.74 8.57 11.74
N ARG A 9 -15.47 9.68 11.85
CA ARG A 9 -16.95 9.68 11.90
C ARG A 9 -17.59 9.02 10.68
N GLU A 10 -16.95 9.14 9.53
CA GLU A 10 -17.25 8.43 8.28
C GLU A 10 -15.90 8.16 7.59
N ALA A 11 -15.77 7.02 6.92
CA ALA A 11 -14.65 6.78 6.03
C ALA A 11 -15.01 7.37 4.65
N PRO A 12 -14.39 8.50 4.25
CA PRO A 12 -14.95 9.40 3.24
C PRO A 12 -14.83 8.88 1.81
N ASP A 13 -14.01 7.85 1.57
CA ASP A 13 -13.65 7.40 0.24
C ASP A 13 -14.14 5.98 -0.03
N MET A 14 -14.56 5.73 -1.27
CA MET A 14 -14.59 4.38 -1.82
C MET A 14 -13.14 3.96 -2.12
N VAL A 15 -12.72 2.82 -1.60
CA VAL A 15 -11.37 2.25 -1.78
C VAL A 15 -11.47 0.89 -2.46
N HIS A 16 -10.49 0.55 -3.27
CA HIS A 16 -10.37 -0.77 -3.90
C HIS A 16 -9.90 -1.84 -2.90
N ALA A 17 -9.04 -1.44 -1.96
CA ALA A 17 -8.41 -2.28 -0.94
C ALA A 17 -7.52 -3.43 -1.48
N ASP A 18 -7.22 -3.43 -2.78
CA ASP A 18 -6.24 -4.31 -3.42
C ASP A 18 -5.74 -3.67 -4.74
N LEU A 19 -5.48 -2.36 -4.70
CA LEU A 19 -5.06 -1.62 -5.90
C LEU A 19 -3.58 -1.89 -6.21
N LYS A 20 -3.33 -2.99 -6.92
CA LYS A 20 -2.00 -3.40 -7.42
C LYS A 20 -1.97 -3.41 -8.96
N PRO A 21 -0.77 -3.38 -9.58
CA PRO A 21 -0.65 -3.35 -11.04
C PRO A 21 -1.43 -4.45 -11.77
N ASP A 22 -1.49 -5.64 -11.21
CA ASP A 22 -2.19 -6.80 -11.79
C ASP A 22 -3.72 -6.57 -11.91
N ASN A 23 -4.26 -5.62 -11.14
CA ASN A 23 -5.68 -5.25 -11.14
C ASN A 23 -5.97 -4.02 -12.03
N VAL A 24 -4.98 -3.51 -12.78
CA VAL A 24 -5.12 -2.34 -13.67
C VAL A 24 -4.92 -2.75 -15.12
N LEU A 25 -5.98 -2.60 -15.93
CA LEU A 25 -5.92 -2.88 -17.36
C LEU A 25 -5.50 -1.63 -18.13
N VAL A 26 -4.49 -1.79 -18.99
CA VAL A 26 -3.93 -0.73 -19.83
C VAL A 26 -4.08 -1.11 -21.30
N ARG A 27 -4.50 -0.15 -22.13
CA ARG A 27 -4.55 -0.26 -23.58
C ARG A 27 -4.06 1.04 -24.19
N ASP A 28 -3.13 0.94 -25.14
CA ASP A 28 -2.53 2.09 -25.83
C ASP A 28 -1.93 3.13 -24.87
N GLY A 29 -1.31 2.66 -23.77
CA GLY A 29 -0.68 3.50 -22.76
C GLY A 29 -1.64 4.19 -21.79
N ALA A 30 -2.96 3.97 -21.91
CA ALA A 30 -3.97 4.51 -21.02
C ALA A 30 -4.59 3.42 -20.12
N VAL A 31 -4.86 3.77 -18.87
CA VAL A 31 -5.68 2.93 -17.98
C VAL A 31 -7.10 2.89 -18.52
N VAL A 32 -7.61 1.70 -18.82
CA VAL A 32 -8.95 1.49 -19.39
C VAL A 32 -9.91 0.81 -18.43
N ALA A 33 -9.41 0.09 -17.42
CA ALA A 33 -10.23 -0.48 -16.38
C ALA A 33 -9.40 -0.77 -15.12
N VAL A 34 -10.12 -0.89 -14.00
CA VAL A 34 -9.63 -1.45 -12.75
C VAL A 34 -10.58 -2.61 -12.39
N VAL A 35 -10.03 -3.76 -12.06
CA VAL A 35 -10.76 -5.02 -11.86
C VAL A 35 -10.47 -5.61 -10.48
N ASP A 36 -11.17 -6.68 -10.10
CA ASP A 36 -11.03 -7.34 -8.79
C ASP A 36 -11.46 -6.47 -7.60
N ILE A 37 -12.66 -5.91 -7.72
CA ILE A 37 -13.28 -5.04 -6.71
C ILE A 37 -13.90 -5.81 -5.52
N GLY A 38 -13.56 -7.10 -5.34
CA GLY A 38 -14.16 -7.93 -4.30
C GLY A 38 -13.89 -7.43 -2.87
N ASN A 39 -12.78 -6.72 -2.68
CA ASN A 39 -12.38 -6.13 -1.41
C ASN A 39 -12.80 -4.65 -1.27
N ALA A 40 -13.44 -4.09 -2.29
CA ALA A 40 -13.74 -2.67 -2.31
C ALA A 40 -14.73 -2.28 -1.22
N GLY A 41 -14.55 -1.10 -0.64
CA GLY A 41 -15.36 -0.65 0.50
C GLY A 41 -15.12 0.79 0.88
N SER A 42 -15.61 1.18 2.05
CA SER A 42 -15.43 2.52 2.59
C SER A 42 -14.13 2.60 3.40
N GLY A 43 -13.30 3.62 3.12
CA GLY A 43 -11.97 3.75 3.72
C GLY A 43 -11.34 5.12 3.52
N THR A 44 -10.02 5.17 3.69
CA THR A 44 -9.19 6.29 3.24
C THR A 44 -8.52 5.91 1.93
N ARG A 45 -8.54 6.80 0.94
CA ARG A 45 -7.82 6.57 -0.33
C ARG A 45 -6.31 6.29 -0.16
N ALA A 46 -5.74 6.62 1.00
CA ALA A 46 -4.35 6.27 1.32
C ALA A 46 -4.12 4.75 1.35
N THR A 47 -5.14 3.93 1.63
CA THR A 47 -5.04 2.46 1.58
C THR A 47 -4.60 1.97 0.20
N ASP A 48 -5.28 2.44 -0.85
CA ASP A 48 -4.96 2.06 -2.23
C ASP A 48 -3.59 2.60 -2.66
N LEU A 49 -3.26 3.83 -2.25
CA LEU A 49 -1.96 4.43 -2.55
C LEU A 49 -0.81 3.68 -1.85
N THR A 50 -1.01 3.19 -0.61
CA THR A 50 -0.03 2.36 0.08
C THR A 50 0.18 1.02 -0.64
N THR A 51 -0.89 0.41 -1.16
CA THR A 51 -0.79 -0.81 -1.97
C THR A 51 0.02 -0.55 -3.25
N LEU A 52 -0.30 0.52 -4.00
CA LEU A 52 0.49 0.90 -5.19
C LEU A 52 1.94 1.20 -4.85
N GLN A 53 2.19 1.94 -3.75
CA GLN A 53 3.53 2.29 -3.29
C GLN A 53 4.36 1.02 -3.05
N TRP A 54 3.79 0.01 -2.40
CA TRP A 54 4.47 -1.28 -2.15
C TRP A 54 4.94 -1.95 -3.44
N HIS A 55 4.12 -1.94 -4.48
CA HIS A 55 4.45 -2.58 -5.76
C HIS A 55 5.53 -1.82 -6.56
N THR A 56 5.75 -0.53 -6.29
CA THR A 56 6.85 0.21 -6.93
C THR A 56 8.24 -0.30 -6.55
N PHE A 57 8.39 -1.04 -5.45
CA PHE A 57 9.68 -1.64 -5.07
C PHE A 57 10.14 -2.76 -6.02
N GLN A 58 9.23 -3.34 -6.80
CA GLN A 58 9.53 -4.43 -7.75
C GLN A 58 10.29 -3.93 -8.98
N ASN A 59 10.24 -2.62 -9.28
CA ASN A 59 10.90 -2.04 -10.44
C ASN A 59 11.65 -0.75 -10.05
N PRO A 60 12.99 -0.74 -10.12
CA PRO A 60 13.80 0.46 -9.83
C PRO A 60 13.41 1.69 -10.67
N LEU A 61 12.90 1.48 -11.89
CA LEU A 61 12.46 2.58 -12.77
C LEU A 61 11.25 3.36 -12.20
N LEU A 62 10.57 2.81 -11.19
CA LEU A 62 9.42 3.44 -10.53
C LEU A 62 9.82 4.26 -9.29
N GLU A 63 11.11 4.53 -9.06
CA GLU A 63 11.57 5.30 -7.90
C GLU A 63 10.91 6.68 -7.79
N ASP A 64 10.76 7.39 -8.92
CA ASP A 64 10.10 8.69 -8.91
C ASP A 64 8.61 8.58 -8.54
N ALA A 65 7.92 7.59 -9.11
CA ALA A 65 6.54 7.28 -8.75
C ALA A 65 6.42 6.91 -7.26
N ARG A 66 7.38 6.13 -6.73
CA ARG A 66 7.44 5.75 -5.31
C ARG A 66 7.54 6.98 -4.40
N ARG A 67 8.43 7.92 -4.70
CA ARG A 67 8.55 9.19 -3.96
C ARG A 67 7.26 10.00 -4.02
N ARG A 68 6.67 10.16 -5.21
CA ARG A 68 5.42 10.91 -5.39
C ARG A 68 4.26 10.29 -4.62
N LEU A 69 4.18 8.95 -4.59
CA LEU A 69 3.19 8.23 -3.79
C LEU A 69 3.41 8.46 -2.30
N TRP A 70 4.66 8.38 -1.80
CA TRP A 70 4.95 8.71 -0.40
C TRP A 70 4.52 10.11 -0.02
N THR A 71 4.91 11.13 -0.79
CA THR A 71 4.48 12.52 -0.57
C THR A 71 2.95 12.62 -0.53
N ARG A 72 2.24 11.93 -1.45
CA ARG A 72 0.79 11.97 -1.51
C ARG A 72 0.15 11.30 -0.29
N ILE A 73 0.64 10.14 0.14
CA ILE A 73 0.17 9.41 1.33
C ILE A 73 0.37 10.27 2.57
N LEU A 74 1.57 10.82 2.77
CA LEU A 74 1.89 11.67 3.93
C LEU A 74 1.01 12.92 3.98
N ASN A 75 0.78 13.58 2.84
CA ASN A 75 -0.12 14.74 2.76
C ASN A 75 -1.58 14.38 3.08
N LEU A 76 -2.02 13.15 2.83
CA LEU A 76 -3.40 12.73 3.07
C LEU A 76 -3.66 12.36 4.53
N VAL A 77 -2.73 11.63 5.16
CA VAL A 77 -3.01 10.99 6.46
C VAL A 77 -2.02 11.37 7.57
N GLY A 78 -0.93 12.04 7.23
CA GLY A 78 0.19 12.31 8.13
C GLY A 78 1.04 11.08 8.40
N TRP A 79 2.21 11.29 9.02
CA TRP A 79 3.22 10.25 9.20
C TRP A 79 2.72 9.07 10.05
N GLN A 80 2.07 9.33 11.19
CA GLN A 80 1.63 8.26 12.10
C GLN A 80 0.64 7.30 11.44
N ARG A 81 -0.31 7.82 10.66
CA ARG A 81 -1.29 6.98 9.95
C ARG A 81 -0.66 6.29 8.74
N ALA A 82 0.27 6.94 8.05
CA ALA A 82 1.06 6.30 6.98
C ALA A 82 1.85 5.11 7.52
N ALA A 83 2.43 5.22 8.72
CA ALA A 83 3.14 4.12 9.38
C ALA A 83 2.22 2.93 9.70
N VAL A 84 0.99 3.19 10.17
CA VAL A 84 -0.01 2.14 10.40
C VAL A 84 -0.41 1.45 9.10
N LEU A 85 -0.64 2.20 8.02
CA LEU A 85 -0.96 1.64 6.71
C LEU A 85 0.20 0.81 6.14
N ALA A 86 1.43 1.29 6.24
CA ALA A 86 2.63 0.57 5.81
C ALA A 86 2.82 -0.74 6.60
N ALA A 87 2.66 -0.70 7.93
CA ALA A 87 2.73 -1.90 8.77
C ALA A 87 1.63 -2.91 8.41
N THR A 88 0.40 -2.43 8.15
CA THR A 88 -0.71 -3.28 7.72
C THR A 88 -0.42 -3.94 6.37
N GLN A 89 0.10 -3.17 5.40
CA GLN A 89 0.50 -3.69 4.10
C GLN A 89 1.58 -4.77 4.23
N ILE A 90 2.59 -4.56 5.08
CA ILE A 90 3.64 -5.55 5.34
C ILE A 90 3.04 -6.85 5.88
N LEU A 91 2.12 -6.77 6.85
CA LEU A 91 1.46 -7.94 7.41
C LEU A 91 0.66 -8.69 6.34
N VAL A 92 -0.14 -8.00 5.53
CA VAL A 92 -0.90 -8.61 4.42
C VAL A 92 0.02 -9.35 3.45
N GLN A 93 1.16 -8.74 3.13
CA GLN A 93 2.12 -9.28 2.15
C GLN A 93 2.94 -10.47 2.71
N LEU A 94 3.14 -10.54 4.03
CA LEU A 94 3.75 -11.70 4.69
C LEU A 94 2.74 -12.85 4.86
N GLU A 95 1.51 -12.50 5.19
CA GLU A 95 0.47 -13.45 5.53
C GLU A 95 0.11 -14.34 4.32
N TRP A 96 0.03 -13.78 3.12
CA TRP A 96 -0.29 -14.55 1.92
C TRP A 96 0.68 -15.71 1.61
N PRO A 97 2.00 -15.49 1.48
CA PRO A 97 2.93 -16.59 1.21
C PRO A 97 2.99 -17.60 2.36
N ILE A 98 2.87 -17.15 3.61
CA ILE A 98 2.82 -18.05 4.77
C ILE A 98 1.60 -18.97 4.71
N ARG A 99 0.40 -18.41 4.49
CA ARG A 99 -0.85 -19.18 4.40
C ARG A 99 -0.79 -20.26 3.31
N HIS A 100 -0.13 -19.95 2.19
CA HIS A 100 -0.05 -20.85 1.04
C HIS A 100 1.22 -21.72 1.03
N GLY A 101 1.99 -21.76 2.12
CA GLY A 101 3.22 -22.57 2.23
C GLY A 101 4.37 -22.12 1.32
N ARG A 102 4.29 -20.91 0.75
CA ARG A 102 5.32 -20.28 -0.09
C ARG A 102 6.39 -19.59 0.76
N HIS A 103 6.99 -20.34 1.69
CA HIS A 103 7.99 -19.81 2.63
C HIS A 103 9.25 -19.30 1.92
N ASP A 104 9.49 -19.76 0.68
CA ASP A 104 10.54 -19.27 -0.22
C ASP A 104 10.44 -17.76 -0.52
N ALA A 105 9.22 -17.22 -0.56
CA ALA A 105 8.98 -15.81 -0.88
C ALA A 105 9.09 -14.87 0.34
N VAL A 106 9.03 -15.42 1.57
CA VAL A 106 9.01 -14.63 2.81
C VAL A 106 10.26 -13.73 2.97
N PRO A 107 11.50 -14.18 2.70
CA PRO A 107 12.67 -13.32 2.83
C PRO A 107 12.62 -12.07 1.95
N GLU A 108 12.10 -12.18 0.72
CA GLU A 108 11.97 -11.02 -0.18
C GLU A 108 10.95 -10.01 0.37
N VAL A 109 9.82 -10.50 0.90
CA VAL A 109 8.80 -9.67 1.53
C VAL A 109 9.36 -8.93 2.75
N VAL A 110 10.14 -9.63 3.60
CA VAL A 110 10.80 -9.01 4.77
C VAL A 110 11.80 -7.94 4.35
N ASN A 111 12.64 -8.20 3.33
CA ASN A 111 13.56 -7.20 2.81
C ASN A 111 12.83 -5.96 2.27
N ARG A 112 11.72 -6.15 1.57
CA ARG A 112 10.89 -5.04 1.09
C ARG A 112 10.25 -4.28 2.24
N ALA A 113 9.79 -4.98 3.28
CA ALA A 113 9.24 -4.38 4.49
C ALA A 113 10.25 -3.45 5.19
N HIS A 114 11.50 -3.91 5.36
CA HIS A 114 12.57 -3.06 5.89
C HIS A 114 12.76 -1.80 5.05
N ARG A 115 12.86 -1.94 3.72
CA ARG A 115 12.99 -0.79 2.82
C ARG A 115 11.81 0.18 2.91
N THR A 116 10.58 -0.33 2.99
CA THR A 116 9.38 0.51 3.18
C THR A 116 9.47 1.32 4.47
N LEU A 117 9.87 0.69 5.58
CA LEU A 117 10.00 1.37 6.88
C LEU A 117 11.17 2.35 6.90
N ASP A 118 12.31 2.00 6.32
CA ASP A 118 13.49 2.86 6.22
C ASP A 118 13.16 4.13 5.41
N GLU A 119 12.53 3.98 4.24
CA GLU A 119 12.10 5.13 3.43
C GLU A 119 11.06 6.00 4.18
N LEU A 120 10.09 5.39 4.87
CA LEU A 120 9.09 6.16 5.63
C LEU A 120 9.72 6.89 6.83
N ASN A 121 10.65 6.27 7.55
CA ASN A 121 11.36 6.88 8.67
C ASN A 121 12.22 8.06 8.23
N ALA A 122 12.83 8.00 7.05
CA ALA A 122 13.58 9.12 6.47
C ALA A 122 12.71 10.34 6.11
N LEU A 123 11.38 10.16 6.03
CA LEU A 123 10.39 11.19 5.70
C LEU A 123 9.64 11.72 6.92
N ARG A 124 10.06 11.37 8.14
CA ARG A 124 9.45 11.82 9.40
C ARG A 124 9.84 13.26 9.73
#